data_AF-A0A232EYU2-F1
#
_entry.id   AF-A0A232EYU2-F1
#
_cell.length_a   1.000
_cell.length_b   1.000
_cell.length_c   1.000
_cell.angle_alpha   90.00
_cell.angle_beta   90.00
_cell.angle_gamma   90.00
#
_symmetry.space_group_name_H-M   'P 1'
#
loop_
_entity.id
_entity.type
_entity.pdbx_description
1 polymer ?
#
loop_
_entity_poly.entity_id
_entity_poly.type
_entity_poly.pdbx_seq_one_letter_code
_entity_poly.pdbx_strand_id
1 'polypeptide(L)'
;MSERTPAPYGPRSVYGYAMYIGSNMLLLLYLVWAFIPDEFLHEKLGLTYWPSKYWAVALPIWILTAIAVFAFAIYPAINMTLTPDIDDIRTITDEYCLKKKKRIHGGIPPVSDIPITEVAPPVFATFEEPPSTQERFADVILQYKLLTMANVAGPMMAGANPMSDSLVPDWAHAEHSTGTSIMACEFEGGVVIGADSRSTTGAYVANRVADKLTKVTDYIYCCRSGSSADTQAISDIVNYHLGFHRMELGMEPRVETAANVFRELCYNYRDSLMAGILVAGWDSVKGGQVYSVPLGGMCLRQPISIGGSGSSYVYGYVDANYKPGMTKDQTIELVTNTLALAMSRDGSSGGVIRLGVITDKGIERKVILGNQLPKFYEG
;
A
#
# COMPACT_ATOMS: atom_id res chain seq x y z
N MET A 1 -0.58 9.47 -21.39
CA MET A 1 0.89 9.34 -21.40
C MET A 1 1.28 8.04 -20.70
N SER A 2 0.87 6.89 -21.28
CA SER A 2 0.91 5.56 -20.64
C SER A 2 1.94 4.61 -21.28
N GLU A 3 2.84 5.13 -22.12
CA GLU A 3 3.76 4.30 -22.90
C GLU A 3 4.94 3.74 -22.10
N ARG A 4 5.07 4.02 -20.79
CA ARG A 4 6.29 3.68 -20.03
C ARG A 4 6.07 3.19 -18.59
N THR A 5 4.97 2.50 -18.29
CA THR A 5 4.82 1.78 -17.00
C THR A 5 4.95 0.28 -17.22
N PRO A 6 5.75 -0.49 -16.44
CA PRO A 6 5.89 -1.95 -16.62
C PRO A 6 4.64 -2.75 -16.22
N ALA A 7 3.58 -2.08 -15.75
CA ALA A 7 2.32 -2.69 -15.37
C ALA A 7 1.62 -3.39 -16.57
N PRO A 8 0.93 -4.53 -16.34
CA PRO A 8 0.20 -5.23 -17.39
C PRO A 8 -0.94 -4.36 -17.93
N TYR A 9 -0.76 -3.84 -19.15
CA TYR A 9 -1.74 -3.05 -19.88
C TYR A 9 -2.42 -3.93 -20.94
N GLY A 10 -3.73 -3.79 -21.15
CA GLY A 10 -4.52 -4.64 -22.05
C GLY A 10 -3.86 -4.84 -23.43
N PRO A 11 -3.51 -3.77 -24.17
CA PRO A 11 -2.78 -3.86 -25.43
C PRO A 11 -1.39 -4.53 -25.36
N ARG A 12 -0.67 -4.44 -24.23
CA ARG A 12 0.64 -5.10 -24.06
C ARG A 12 0.53 -6.59 -23.84
N SER A 13 -0.55 -7.04 -23.20
CA SER A 13 -0.83 -8.47 -23.05
C SER A 13 -0.97 -9.17 -24.41
N VAL A 14 -1.46 -8.44 -25.43
CA VAL A 14 -1.57 -8.96 -26.81
C VAL A 14 -0.20 -9.19 -27.44
N TYR A 15 0.76 -8.28 -27.26
CA TYR A 15 2.13 -8.48 -27.76
C TYR A 15 2.84 -9.63 -27.04
N GLY A 16 2.67 -9.74 -25.72
CA GLY A 16 3.20 -10.86 -24.94
C GLY A 16 2.61 -12.20 -25.39
N TYR A 17 1.30 -12.24 -25.64
CA TYR A 17 0.61 -13.42 -26.15
C TYR A 17 1.03 -13.78 -27.59
N ALA A 18 1.17 -12.79 -28.46
CA ALA A 18 1.66 -12.99 -29.83
C ALA A 18 3.10 -13.51 -29.84
N MET A 19 3.96 -12.98 -28.97
CA MET A 19 5.35 -13.45 -28.80
C MET A 19 5.41 -14.85 -28.21
N TYR A 20 4.51 -15.18 -27.27
CA TYR A 20 4.36 -16.54 -26.74
C TYR A 20 3.95 -17.53 -27.83
N ILE A 21 2.91 -17.23 -28.62
CA ILE A 21 2.51 -18.11 -29.74
C ILE A 21 3.65 -18.21 -30.76
N GLY A 22 4.27 -17.10 -31.13
CA GLY A 22 5.37 -17.08 -32.09
C GLY A 22 6.57 -17.92 -31.64
N SER A 23 6.98 -17.79 -30.38
CA SER A 23 8.10 -18.58 -29.83
C SER A 23 7.76 -20.08 -29.75
N ASN A 24 6.54 -20.46 -29.38
CA ASN A 24 6.11 -21.85 -29.39
C ASN A 24 6.05 -22.43 -30.81
N MET A 25 5.57 -21.65 -31.78
CA MET A 25 5.56 -22.08 -33.18
C MET A 25 6.96 -22.26 -33.75
N LEU A 26 7.89 -21.35 -33.45
CA LEU A 26 9.29 -21.47 -33.85
C LEU A 26 9.97 -22.67 -33.18
N LEU A 27 9.66 -22.94 -31.91
CA LEU A 27 10.16 -24.12 -31.20
C LEU A 27 9.64 -25.41 -31.85
N LEU A 28 8.35 -25.49 -32.19
CA LEU A 28 7.78 -26.65 -32.87
C LEU A 28 8.43 -26.87 -34.24
N LEU A 29 8.61 -25.81 -35.04
CA LEU A 29 9.30 -25.90 -36.33
C LEU A 29 10.76 -26.36 -36.17
N TYR A 30 11.44 -25.86 -35.15
CA TYR A 30 12.81 -26.27 -34.83
C TYR A 30 12.89 -27.74 -34.41
N LEU A 31 11.96 -28.23 -33.58
CA LEU A 31 11.92 -29.64 -33.16
C LEU A 31 11.58 -30.57 -34.34
N VAL A 32 10.61 -30.19 -35.17
CA VAL A 32 10.25 -30.92 -36.40
C VAL A 32 11.46 -31.00 -37.32
N TRP A 33 12.17 -29.89 -37.52
CA TRP A 33 13.41 -29.89 -38.27
C TRP A 33 14.51 -30.72 -37.58
N ALA A 34 14.65 -30.71 -36.25
CA ALA A 34 15.70 -31.45 -35.56
C ALA A 34 15.50 -32.98 -35.62
N PHE A 35 14.26 -33.47 -35.53
CA PHE A 35 13.95 -34.91 -35.42
C PHE A 35 13.68 -35.62 -36.75
N ILE A 36 13.37 -34.91 -37.84
CA ILE A 36 13.13 -35.53 -39.15
C ILE A 36 14.48 -35.91 -39.81
N PRO A 37 14.68 -37.19 -40.22
CA PRO A 37 15.87 -37.62 -40.95
C PRO A 37 16.03 -36.89 -42.30
N ASP A 38 17.28 -36.64 -42.70
CA ASP A 38 17.59 -35.92 -43.95
C ASP A 38 17.07 -36.66 -45.20
N GLU A 39 17.06 -37.99 -45.19
CA GLU A 39 16.51 -38.83 -46.27
C GLU A 39 15.05 -38.49 -46.57
N PHE A 40 14.23 -38.30 -45.53
CA PHE A 40 12.82 -37.99 -45.66
C PHE A 40 12.59 -36.59 -46.25
N LEU A 41 13.44 -35.63 -45.88
CA LEU A 41 13.39 -34.25 -46.39
C LEU A 41 13.82 -34.18 -47.87
N HIS A 42 14.77 -35.01 -48.29
CA HIS A 42 15.26 -35.05 -49.67
C HIS A 42 14.28 -35.77 -50.60
N GLU A 43 13.81 -36.97 -50.22
CA GLU A 43 13.00 -37.81 -51.11
C GLU A 43 11.55 -37.36 -51.25
N LYS A 44 10.93 -36.86 -50.17
CA LYS A 44 9.50 -36.51 -50.18
C LYS A 44 9.21 -35.04 -50.37
N LEU A 45 10.08 -34.16 -49.88
CA LEU A 45 9.90 -32.71 -49.97
C LEU A 45 10.72 -32.06 -51.09
N GLY A 46 11.65 -32.79 -51.72
CA GLY A 46 12.45 -32.27 -52.84
C GLY A 46 13.34 -31.08 -52.47
N LEU A 47 13.57 -30.87 -51.16
CA LEU A 47 14.44 -29.80 -50.67
C LEU A 47 15.90 -30.26 -50.89
N THR A 48 16.72 -29.40 -51.46
CA THR A 48 18.13 -29.74 -51.79
C THR A 48 19.14 -28.96 -50.96
N TYR A 49 18.70 -27.91 -50.26
CA TYR A 49 19.56 -27.07 -49.43
C TYR A 49 18.87 -26.68 -48.12
N TRP A 50 19.42 -27.13 -46.99
CA TRP A 50 19.01 -26.70 -45.65
C TRP A 50 20.21 -26.68 -44.69
N PRO A 51 20.12 -25.95 -43.56
CA PRO A 51 21.19 -25.90 -42.57
C PRO A 51 21.56 -27.29 -42.06
N SER A 52 22.84 -27.54 -41.82
CA SER A 52 23.30 -28.82 -41.26
C SER A 52 22.64 -29.13 -39.90
N LYS A 53 22.25 -30.40 -39.67
CA LYS A 53 21.64 -30.84 -38.39
C LYS A 53 22.54 -30.63 -37.18
N TYR A 54 23.86 -30.46 -37.38
CA TYR A 54 24.78 -30.08 -36.31
C TYR A 54 24.37 -28.77 -35.61
N TRP A 55 23.69 -27.86 -36.31
CA TRP A 55 23.15 -26.63 -35.72
C TRP A 55 22.03 -26.89 -34.71
N ALA A 56 21.33 -28.04 -34.77
CA ALA A 56 20.35 -28.43 -33.77
C ALA A 56 21.02 -28.62 -32.40
N VAL A 57 22.24 -29.16 -32.35
CA VAL A 57 22.98 -29.32 -31.08
C VAL A 57 23.76 -28.05 -30.73
N ALA A 58 24.33 -27.37 -31.72
CA ALA A 58 25.13 -26.18 -31.49
C ALA A 58 24.31 -25.02 -30.91
N LEU A 59 23.12 -24.74 -31.43
CA LEU A 59 22.32 -23.57 -31.03
C LEU A 59 22.01 -23.54 -29.51
N PRO A 60 21.49 -24.61 -28.88
CA PRO A 60 21.27 -24.65 -27.43
C PRO A 60 22.56 -24.45 -26.62
N ILE A 61 23.68 -25.05 -27.07
CA ILE A 61 24.98 -24.91 -26.40
C ILE A 61 25.45 -23.45 -26.46
N TRP A 62 25.35 -22.79 -27.61
CA TRP A 62 25.70 -21.38 -27.76
C TRP A 62 24.81 -20.46 -26.91
N ILE A 63 23.49 -20.72 -26.84
CA ILE A 63 22.55 -19.96 -26.00
C ILE A 63 22.92 -20.10 -24.52
N LEU A 64 23.14 -21.33 -24.03
CA LEU A 64 23.54 -21.58 -22.65
C LEU A 64 24.88 -20.91 -22.31
N THR A 65 25.85 -21.00 -23.22
CA THR A 65 27.16 -20.35 -23.06
C THR A 65 27.01 -18.83 -22.98
N ALA A 66 26.19 -18.23 -23.86
CA ALA A 66 25.94 -16.79 -23.84
C ALA A 66 25.27 -16.33 -22.53
N ILE A 67 24.28 -17.08 -22.03
CA ILE A 67 23.61 -16.79 -20.76
C ILE A 67 24.61 -16.89 -19.59
N ALA A 68 25.43 -17.93 -19.55
CA ALA A 68 26.44 -18.10 -18.51
C ALA A 68 27.48 -16.97 -18.52
N VAL A 69 28.01 -16.61 -19.70
CA VAL A 69 28.95 -15.50 -19.85
C VAL A 69 28.31 -14.18 -19.41
N PHE A 70 27.05 -13.95 -19.78
CA PHE A 70 26.34 -12.74 -19.35
C PHE A 70 26.18 -12.69 -17.82
N ALA A 71 25.69 -13.77 -17.21
CA ALA A 71 25.40 -13.83 -15.79
C ALA A 71 26.65 -13.78 -14.90
N PHE A 72 27.74 -14.44 -15.30
CA PHE A 72 28.93 -14.60 -14.45
C PHE A 72 30.10 -13.67 -14.80
N ALA A 73 30.16 -13.15 -16.02
CA ALA A 73 31.24 -12.23 -16.41
C ALA A 73 30.70 -10.81 -16.66
N ILE A 74 29.77 -10.65 -17.60
CA ILE A 74 29.36 -9.33 -18.06
C ILE A 74 28.59 -8.57 -16.96
N TYR A 75 27.59 -9.21 -16.35
CA TYR A 75 26.75 -8.56 -15.34
C TYR A 75 27.55 -8.13 -14.08
N PRO A 76 28.40 -8.99 -13.48
CA PRO A 76 29.27 -8.57 -12.39
C PRO A 76 30.29 -7.51 -12.81
N ALA A 77 30.85 -7.58 -14.03
CA ALA A 77 31.80 -6.58 -14.52
C ALA A 77 31.13 -5.21 -14.70
N ILE A 78 29.90 -5.15 -15.20
CA ILE A 78 29.12 -3.90 -15.30
C ILE A 78 28.86 -3.35 -13.90
N ASN A 79 28.40 -4.18 -12.97
CA ASN A 79 28.17 -3.76 -11.59
C ASN A 79 29.45 -3.22 -10.93
N MET A 80 30.60 -3.88 -11.17
CA MET A 80 31.89 -3.45 -10.65
C MET A 80 32.37 -2.15 -11.30
N THR A 81 32.14 -1.95 -12.59
CA THR A 81 32.47 -0.70 -13.30
C THR A 81 31.59 0.48 -12.84
N LEU A 82 30.36 0.19 -12.41
CA LEU A 82 29.45 1.17 -11.83
C LEU A 82 29.72 1.45 -10.35
N THR A 83 30.50 0.60 -9.67
CA THR A 83 30.87 0.79 -8.27
C THR A 83 32.03 1.78 -8.18
N PRO A 84 31.95 2.84 -7.34
CA PRO A 84 33.08 3.75 -7.11
C PRO A 84 34.29 3.03 -6.52
N ASP A 85 35.49 3.54 -6.80
CA ASP A 85 36.74 2.99 -6.26
C ASP A 85 36.76 3.06 -4.72
N ILE A 86 37.47 2.14 -4.07
CA ILE A 86 37.53 2.06 -2.60
C ILE A 86 38.20 3.29 -1.97
N ASP A 87 39.10 3.92 -2.74
CA ASP A 87 39.82 5.14 -2.36
C ASP A 87 39.07 6.43 -2.76
N ASP A 88 37.88 6.32 -3.34
CA ASP A 88 37.06 7.47 -3.70
C ASP A 88 36.48 8.12 -2.43
N ILE A 89 36.59 9.45 -2.34
CA ILE A 89 36.06 10.23 -1.22
C ILE A 89 34.55 10.08 -1.05
N ARG A 90 33.83 9.63 -2.09
CA ARG A 90 32.40 9.30 -2.04
C ARG A 90 32.11 8.02 -1.25
N THR A 91 33.11 7.17 -1.06
CA THR A 91 33.04 5.88 -0.36
C THR A 91 33.44 6.02 1.11
N ILE A 92 33.99 7.18 1.52
CA ILE A 92 34.28 7.55 2.90
C ILE A 92 33.04 8.20 3.51
N THR A 93 32.37 7.51 4.43
CA THR A 93 31.25 8.04 5.20
C THR A 93 31.70 8.35 6.64
N ASP A 94 31.55 9.60 7.07
CA ASP A 94 31.61 10.00 8.49
C ASP A 94 30.21 10.44 8.97
N GLU A 95 30.02 10.61 10.28
CA GLU A 95 28.72 10.98 10.87
C GLU A 95 28.24 12.41 10.52
N TYR A 96 29.05 13.25 9.82
CA TYR A 96 28.78 14.69 9.67
C TYR A 96 28.99 15.27 8.25
N CYS A 97 29.27 14.46 7.21
CA CYS A 97 29.66 14.94 5.89
C CYS A 97 28.51 15.43 4.99
N LEU A 98 27.90 16.55 5.37
CA LEU A 98 27.15 17.42 4.46
C LEU A 98 28.12 18.40 3.76
N LYS A 99 28.56 18.09 2.52
CA LYS A 99 29.14 19.11 1.63
C LYS A 99 28.23 19.37 0.44
N LYS A 100 27.51 20.51 0.48
CA LYS A 100 26.78 21.06 -0.69
C LYS A 100 27.79 21.39 -1.81
N LYS A 101 27.85 20.58 -2.87
CA LYS A 101 28.58 20.94 -4.11
C LYS A 101 27.77 21.94 -4.93
N LYS A 102 28.48 22.88 -5.57
CA LYS A 102 27.91 23.97 -6.39
C LYS A 102 27.09 23.36 -7.55
N ARG A 103 25.80 23.73 -7.65
CA ARG A 103 24.94 23.33 -8.77
C ARG A 103 25.51 23.88 -10.09
N ILE A 104 25.73 23.00 -11.06
CA ILE A 104 26.09 23.39 -12.43
C ILE A 104 24.78 23.72 -13.16
N HIS A 105 24.69 24.89 -13.78
CA HIS A 105 23.46 25.35 -14.42
C HIS A 105 23.09 24.41 -15.60
N GLY A 106 21.88 23.85 -15.57
CA GLY A 106 21.40 22.88 -16.58
C GLY A 106 21.74 21.42 -16.32
N GLY A 107 22.48 21.08 -15.26
CA GLY A 107 22.76 19.69 -14.86
C GLY A 107 21.75 19.14 -13.86
N ILE A 108 21.57 17.81 -13.85
CA ILE A 108 20.80 17.10 -12.82
C ILE A 108 21.47 17.37 -11.46
N PRO A 109 20.71 17.76 -10.42
CA PRO A 109 21.29 18.01 -9.10
C PRO A 109 21.92 16.73 -8.54
N PRO A 110 23.13 16.78 -7.96
CA PRO A 110 23.68 15.63 -7.26
C PRO A 110 22.81 15.30 -6.04
N VAL A 111 22.60 14.01 -5.77
CA VAL A 111 21.92 13.53 -4.56
C VAL A 111 22.71 14.02 -3.34
N SER A 112 22.03 14.73 -2.45
CA SER A 112 22.59 15.24 -1.19
C SER A 112 21.50 15.29 -0.15
N ASP A 113 21.87 15.10 1.13
CA ASP A 113 20.92 15.17 2.22
C ASP A 113 20.35 16.59 2.35
N ILE A 114 19.01 16.67 2.37
CA ILE A 114 18.26 17.93 2.51
C ILE A 114 18.05 18.17 4.01
N PRO A 115 18.45 19.33 4.57
CA PRO A 115 18.23 19.60 5.98
C PRO A 115 16.74 19.61 6.31
N ILE A 116 16.37 19.07 7.48
CA ILE A 116 14.96 18.86 7.86
C ILE A 116 14.13 20.16 7.92
N THR A 117 14.79 21.31 8.05
CA THR A 117 14.19 22.65 7.99
C THR A 117 13.73 23.06 6.59
N GLU A 118 14.34 22.50 5.53
CA GLU A 118 13.91 22.71 4.14
C GLU A 118 12.79 21.73 3.75
N VAL A 119 12.77 20.53 4.34
CA VAL A 119 11.71 19.52 4.12
C VAL A 119 10.41 19.89 4.85
N ALA A 120 10.51 20.58 5.99
CA ALA A 120 9.39 21.10 6.74
C ALA A 120 9.61 22.60 7.07
N PRO A 121 9.13 23.53 6.22
CA PRO A 121 9.06 24.94 6.60
C PRO A 121 8.22 25.06 7.89
N PRO A 122 8.57 25.99 8.80
CA PRO A 122 8.04 25.98 10.15
C PRO A 122 6.52 26.08 10.14
N VAL A 123 5.89 25.11 10.79
CA VAL A 123 4.47 25.03 11.23
C VAL A 123 4.10 26.18 12.20
N PHE A 124 4.90 27.24 12.24
CA PHE A 124 4.75 28.42 13.09
C PHE A 124 5.10 29.70 12.29
N ALA A 125 4.22 30.13 11.41
CA ALA A 125 4.18 31.51 10.93
C ALA A 125 2.75 31.93 10.57
N THR A 126 2.20 32.77 11.45
CA THR A 126 1.17 33.80 11.24
C THR A 126 -0.25 33.40 10.81
N PHE A 127 -1.16 33.59 11.78
CA PHE A 127 -2.58 33.91 11.60
C PHE A 127 -2.78 35.04 10.58
N GLU A 128 -3.62 34.81 9.58
CA GLU A 128 -4.43 35.82 8.88
C GLU A 128 -5.68 35.12 8.29
N GLU A 129 -6.89 35.63 8.58
CA GLU A 129 -8.17 35.27 7.92
C GLU A 129 -8.56 36.38 6.88
N PRO A 130 -9.61 36.23 6.04
CA PRO A 130 -9.81 35.37 4.85
C PRO A 130 -10.17 36.22 3.57
N PRO A 131 -10.55 35.61 2.41
CA PRO A 131 -11.98 35.65 2.04
C PRO A 131 -12.57 34.45 1.25
N SER A 132 -13.90 34.32 1.43
CA SER A 132 -15.01 33.70 0.66
C SER A 132 -14.92 32.35 -0.07
N THR A 133 -15.88 31.51 0.32
CA THR A 133 -16.31 30.17 -0.08
C THR A 133 -16.95 30.11 -1.48
N GLN A 134 -16.47 29.22 -2.37
CA GLN A 134 -17.29 28.24 -3.12
C GLN A 134 -16.53 27.47 -4.22
N GLU A 135 -15.36 27.91 -4.68
CA GLU A 135 -14.65 27.23 -5.80
C GLU A 135 -13.49 26.30 -5.40
N ARG A 136 -13.22 26.14 -4.10
CA ARG A 136 -12.00 25.45 -3.61
C ARG A 136 -12.09 23.93 -3.39
N PHE A 137 -13.19 23.26 -3.74
CA PHE A 137 -13.30 21.81 -3.48
C PHE A 137 -12.41 20.95 -4.39
N ALA A 138 -12.21 21.37 -5.64
CA ALA A 138 -11.23 20.73 -6.52
C ALA A 138 -9.81 21.16 -6.14
N ASP A 139 -9.61 22.43 -5.78
CA ASP A 139 -8.29 22.97 -5.49
C ASP A 139 -7.70 22.46 -4.17
N VAL A 140 -8.45 22.22 -3.11
CA VAL A 140 -7.84 21.70 -1.86
C VAL A 140 -7.36 20.26 -2.03
N ILE A 141 -8.12 19.43 -2.76
CA ILE A 141 -7.69 18.08 -3.13
C ILE A 141 -6.53 18.15 -4.13
N LEU A 142 -6.59 19.05 -5.11
CA LEU A 142 -5.51 19.27 -6.08
C LEU A 142 -4.26 19.87 -5.43
N GLN A 143 -4.39 20.63 -4.35
CA GLN A 143 -3.33 21.34 -3.65
C GLN A 143 -2.67 20.44 -2.60
N TYR A 144 -3.43 19.54 -1.96
CA TYR A 144 -2.85 18.38 -1.27
C TYR A 144 -2.16 17.44 -2.26
N LYS A 145 -2.79 17.12 -3.40
CA LYS A 145 -2.16 16.37 -4.50
C LYS A 145 -0.91 17.07 -5.02
N LEU A 146 -0.93 18.39 -5.21
CA LEU A 146 0.18 19.23 -5.67
C LEU A 146 1.24 19.39 -4.60
N LEU A 147 0.95 19.29 -3.31
CA LEU A 147 1.99 19.27 -2.28
C LEU A 147 2.70 17.91 -2.24
N THR A 148 1.95 16.81 -2.36
CA THR A 148 2.54 15.48 -2.58
C THR A 148 3.21 15.35 -3.94
N MET A 149 2.71 16.04 -4.98
CA MET A 149 3.29 16.06 -6.31
C MET A 149 4.40 17.10 -6.47
N ALA A 150 4.50 18.15 -5.65
CA ALA A 150 5.59 19.13 -5.68
C ALA A 150 6.87 18.56 -5.07
N ASN A 151 6.75 17.58 -4.18
CA ASN A 151 7.87 16.70 -3.83
C ASN A 151 8.20 15.67 -4.93
N VAL A 152 7.40 15.60 -6.00
CA VAL A 152 7.61 14.73 -7.18
C VAL A 152 7.90 15.55 -8.45
N ALA A 153 7.67 16.87 -8.46
CA ALA A 153 7.74 17.71 -9.64
C ALA A 153 8.91 18.71 -9.56
N GLY A 154 10.11 18.22 -9.91
CA GLY A 154 11.07 19.08 -10.59
C GLY A 154 10.50 19.59 -11.92
N PRO A 155 10.96 20.74 -12.43
CA PRO A 155 10.31 21.43 -13.55
C PRO A 155 10.31 20.55 -14.81
N MET A 156 9.16 20.53 -15.49
CA MET A 156 9.00 20.00 -16.83
C MET A 156 10.07 20.58 -17.76
N MET A 157 11.06 19.77 -18.12
CA MET A 157 11.91 19.98 -19.28
C MET A 157 11.77 18.76 -20.19
N ALA A 158 11.41 19.04 -21.44
CA ALA A 158 11.20 18.07 -22.48
C ALA A 158 12.47 17.24 -22.75
N GLY A 159 12.30 15.93 -22.92
CA GLY A 159 13.23 15.07 -23.65
C GLY A 159 14.41 14.50 -22.86
N ALA A 160 14.19 13.43 -22.09
CA ALA A 160 15.22 12.44 -21.80
C ALA A 160 14.57 11.08 -21.47
N ASN A 161 15.16 9.99 -21.96
CA ASN A 161 14.68 8.60 -21.81
C ASN A 161 14.75 8.13 -20.34
N PRO A 162 13.85 7.23 -19.87
CA PRO A 162 13.84 6.73 -18.51
C PRO A 162 14.48 5.35 -18.54
N MET A 163 15.81 5.31 -18.48
CA MET A 163 16.56 4.06 -18.33
C MET A 163 17.40 4.08 -17.05
N SER A 164 17.02 4.90 -16.07
CA SER A 164 17.82 5.14 -14.85
C SER A 164 17.03 5.21 -13.54
N ASP A 165 15.73 4.88 -13.52
CA ASP A 165 14.95 4.89 -12.25
C ASP A 165 15.14 3.62 -11.41
N SER A 166 15.92 2.65 -11.87
CA SER A 166 16.12 1.35 -11.20
C SER A 166 17.01 1.38 -9.95
N LEU A 167 17.48 2.55 -9.50
CA LEU A 167 18.34 2.70 -8.33
C LEU A 167 17.57 3.06 -7.05
N VAL A 168 16.35 3.57 -7.18
CA VAL A 168 15.47 3.82 -6.05
C VAL A 168 14.58 2.58 -5.90
N PRO A 169 14.57 1.90 -4.75
CA PRO A 169 13.67 0.77 -4.56
C PRO A 169 12.22 1.19 -4.78
N ASP A 170 11.42 0.37 -5.45
CA ASP A 170 10.01 0.66 -5.78
C ASP A 170 9.18 1.13 -4.56
N TRP A 171 9.56 0.70 -3.35
CA TRP A 171 8.91 1.11 -2.09
C TRP A 171 9.10 2.59 -1.73
N ALA A 172 10.09 3.30 -2.28
CA ALA A 172 10.29 4.72 -1.97
C ALA A 172 9.23 5.63 -2.62
N HIS A 173 8.60 5.14 -3.70
CA HIS A 173 7.54 5.83 -4.43
C HIS A 173 6.19 5.10 -4.38
N ALA A 174 6.16 3.88 -3.85
CA ALA A 174 4.92 3.14 -3.65
C ALA A 174 4.04 3.83 -2.61
N GLU A 175 2.74 3.87 -2.87
CA GLU A 175 1.75 4.26 -1.85
C GLU A 175 1.94 3.38 -0.61
N HIS A 176 1.83 4.00 0.58
CA HIS A 176 1.82 3.29 1.86
C HIS A 176 0.57 2.42 1.98
N SER A 177 0.58 1.29 1.27
CA SER A 177 -0.37 0.20 1.39
C SER A 177 0.03 -0.61 2.62
N THR A 178 -0.44 -0.14 3.76
CA THR A 178 -0.14 -0.75 5.05
C THR A 178 -1.05 -1.96 5.22
N GLY A 179 -0.49 -3.18 5.17
CA GLY A 179 -1.26 -4.30 5.68
C GLY A 179 -1.56 -4.08 7.16
N THR A 180 -2.76 -4.48 7.55
CA THR A 180 -3.46 -3.96 8.72
C THR A 180 -4.42 -5.01 9.24
N SER A 181 -4.59 -5.05 10.56
CA SER A 181 -5.64 -5.81 11.23
C SER A 181 -6.48 -4.85 12.05
N ILE A 182 -7.73 -4.64 11.63
CA ILE A 182 -8.71 -3.83 12.37
C ILE A 182 -9.93 -4.68 12.68
N MET A 183 -10.53 -4.43 13.84
CA MET A 183 -11.69 -5.15 14.33
C MET A 183 -12.59 -4.23 15.14
N ALA A 184 -13.90 -4.41 15.01
CA ALA A 184 -14.90 -3.75 15.81
C ALA A 184 -15.98 -4.77 16.21
N CYS A 185 -16.39 -4.76 17.48
CA CYS A 185 -17.41 -5.66 18.01
C CYS A 185 -18.36 -4.91 18.95
N GLU A 186 -19.66 -5.12 18.74
CA GLU A 186 -20.74 -4.62 19.59
C GLU A 186 -20.84 -5.46 20.87
N PHE A 187 -21.15 -4.81 21.99
CA PHE A 187 -21.47 -5.45 23.26
C PHE A 187 -22.62 -4.71 23.95
N GLU A 188 -23.20 -5.29 25.00
CA GLU A 188 -24.30 -4.64 25.72
C GLU A 188 -23.82 -3.33 26.39
N GLY A 189 -24.27 -2.20 25.84
CA GLY A 189 -23.92 -0.85 26.31
C GLY A 189 -22.84 -0.12 25.52
N GLY A 190 -22.28 -0.71 24.45
CA GLY A 190 -21.25 -0.02 23.66
C GLY A 190 -20.60 -0.83 22.55
N VAL A 191 -19.43 -0.37 22.11
CA VAL A 191 -18.60 -1.06 21.11
C VAL A 191 -17.13 -1.10 21.55
N VAL A 192 -16.44 -2.17 21.20
CA VAL A 192 -14.99 -2.29 21.35
C VAL A 192 -14.38 -2.27 19.96
N ILE A 193 -13.45 -1.36 19.74
CA ILE A 193 -12.62 -1.28 18.54
C ILE A 193 -11.19 -1.66 18.87
N GLY A 194 -10.50 -2.26 17.91
CA GLY A 194 -9.12 -2.66 18.05
C GLY A 194 -8.37 -2.60 16.72
N ALA A 195 -7.08 -2.24 16.81
CA ALA A 195 -6.18 -2.25 15.67
C ALA A 195 -4.76 -2.61 16.08
N ASP A 196 -4.01 -3.19 15.14
CA ASP A 196 -2.56 -3.28 15.25
C ASP A 196 -1.88 -1.92 14.96
N SER A 197 -0.57 -1.82 15.19
CA SER A 197 0.16 -0.55 15.10
C SER A 197 1.25 -0.52 14.03
N ARG A 198 1.34 -1.55 13.19
CA ARG A 198 2.36 -1.62 12.12
C ARG A 198 1.86 -0.96 10.85
N SER A 199 2.70 -0.13 10.25
CA SER A 199 2.53 0.45 8.93
C SER A 199 3.76 0.11 8.10
N THR A 200 3.54 -0.57 6.99
CA THR A 200 4.59 -1.04 6.07
C THR A 200 4.57 -0.31 4.74
N THR A 201 5.73 -0.27 4.10
CA THR A 201 5.90 0.10 2.69
C THR A 201 6.64 -1.05 2.03
N GLY A 202 5.89 -1.93 1.34
CA GLY A 202 6.43 -3.23 0.97
C GLY A 202 6.86 -4.03 2.21
N ALA A 203 8.08 -4.55 2.22
CA ALA A 203 8.62 -5.29 3.37
C ALA A 203 9.17 -4.39 4.48
N TYR A 204 9.35 -3.09 4.22
CA TYR A 204 9.91 -2.17 5.19
C TYR A 204 8.85 -1.69 6.17
N VAL A 205 9.13 -1.76 7.47
CA VAL A 205 8.24 -1.22 8.51
C VAL A 205 8.49 0.27 8.67
N ALA A 206 7.68 1.10 8.01
CA ALA A 206 7.77 2.55 8.08
C ALA A 206 7.39 3.11 9.45
N ASN A 207 6.38 2.53 10.12
CA ASN A 207 6.02 2.89 11.48
C ASN A 207 5.56 1.66 12.27
N ARG A 208 6.08 1.48 13.48
CA ARG A 208 5.76 0.35 14.38
C ARG A 208 4.71 0.67 15.45
N VAL A 209 4.36 1.95 15.63
CA VAL A 209 3.47 2.45 16.69
C VAL A 209 2.33 3.31 16.14
N ALA A 210 1.97 3.11 14.88
CA ALA A 210 0.89 3.83 14.21
C ALA A 210 -0.42 3.73 15.01
N ASP A 211 -1.20 4.81 14.99
CA ASP A 211 -2.55 4.82 15.56
C ASP A 211 -3.57 4.77 14.44
N LYS A 212 -4.20 3.60 14.28
CA LYS A 212 -5.21 3.35 13.25
C LYS A 212 -6.64 3.59 13.74
N LEU A 213 -6.80 3.97 15.02
CA LEU A 213 -8.08 4.33 15.63
C LEU A 213 -8.20 5.86 15.66
N THR A 214 -8.86 6.41 14.66
CA THR A 214 -9.00 7.88 14.52
C THR A 214 -10.32 8.34 15.13
N LYS A 215 -10.22 9.41 15.92
CA LYS A 215 -11.37 10.08 16.52
C LYS A 215 -12.12 10.87 15.44
N VAL A 216 -13.40 10.57 15.23
CA VAL A 216 -14.26 11.36 14.33
C VAL A 216 -15.10 12.33 15.15
N THR A 217 -15.68 11.87 16.26
CA THR A 217 -16.38 12.72 17.25
C THR A 217 -16.04 12.24 18.66
N ASP A 218 -16.66 12.80 19.69
CA ASP A 218 -16.44 12.37 21.08
C ASP A 218 -16.89 10.91 21.33
N TYR A 219 -17.88 10.43 20.58
CA TYR A 219 -18.48 9.09 20.70
C TYR A 219 -18.35 8.21 19.44
N ILE A 220 -17.75 8.71 18.36
CA ILE A 220 -17.61 7.98 17.09
C ILE A 220 -16.13 7.94 16.69
N TYR A 221 -15.66 6.74 16.39
CA TYR A 221 -14.32 6.47 15.91
C TYR A 221 -14.37 5.71 14.58
N CYS A 222 -13.29 5.85 13.81
CA CYS A 222 -13.07 5.03 12.64
C CYS A 222 -11.78 4.22 12.79
N CYS A 223 -11.82 2.97 12.35
CA CYS A 223 -10.62 2.17 12.15
C CYS A 223 -10.22 2.28 10.68
N ARG A 224 -8.96 2.67 10.44
CA ARG A 224 -8.44 2.94 9.10
C ARG A 224 -7.63 1.76 8.56
N SER A 225 -7.95 1.31 7.35
CA SER A 225 -7.19 0.30 6.61
C SER A 225 -7.10 0.68 5.13
N GLY A 226 -5.99 0.31 4.48
CA GLY A 226 -5.70 0.66 3.08
C GLY A 226 -4.61 1.73 2.97
N SER A 227 -4.73 2.63 2.00
CA SER A 227 -3.81 3.76 1.84
C SER A 227 -3.88 4.68 3.06
N SER A 228 -2.73 4.86 3.71
CA SER A 228 -2.67 5.71 4.91
C SER A 228 -3.04 7.17 4.61
N ALA A 229 -2.68 7.68 3.43
CA ALA A 229 -3.00 9.05 3.01
C ALA A 229 -4.51 9.22 2.78
N ASP A 230 -5.11 8.32 2.01
CA ASP A 230 -6.54 8.37 1.68
C ASP A 230 -7.40 8.31 2.93
N THR A 231 -7.13 7.32 3.79
CA THR A 231 -7.94 7.09 4.99
C THR A 231 -7.81 8.23 6.00
N GLN A 232 -6.66 8.92 6.08
CA GLN A 232 -6.50 10.11 6.92
C GLN A 232 -7.33 11.27 6.36
N ALA A 233 -7.17 11.58 5.07
CA ALA A 233 -7.89 12.68 4.44
C ALA A 233 -9.41 12.52 4.56
N ILE A 234 -9.94 11.32 4.28
CA ILE A 234 -11.38 11.05 4.41
C ILE A 234 -11.84 11.22 5.86
N SER A 235 -11.05 10.74 6.83
CA SER A 235 -11.43 10.83 8.25
C SER A 235 -11.49 12.29 8.72
N ASP A 236 -10.56 13.14 8.28
CA ASP A 236 -10.54 14.56 8.61
C ASP A 236 -11.71 15.32 7.96
N ILE A 237 -12.02 15.00 6.71
CA ILE A 237 -13.19 15.54 6.00
C ILE A 237 -14.48 15.17 6.73
N VAL A 238 -14.64 13.90 7.11
CA VAL A 238 -15.84 13.45 7.84
C VAL A 238 -15.92 14.09 9.22
N ASN A 239 -14.80 14.22 9.93
CA ASN A 239 -14.75 14.93 11.22
C ASN A 239 -15.27 16.37 11.08
N TYR A 240 -14.81 17.10 10.06
CA TYR A 240 -15.30 18.45 9.76
C TYR A 240 -16.80 18.49 9.44
N HIS A 241 -17.29 17.61 8.56
CA HIS A 241 -18.71 17.55 8.20
C HIS A 241 -19.61 17.25 9.41
N LEU A 242 -19.20 16.31 10.26
CA LEU A 242 -19.95 15.96 11.46
C LEU A 242 -19.86 17.05 12.54
N GLY A 243 -18.73 17.75 12.65
CA GLY A 243 -18.57 18.91 13.50
C GLY A 243 -19.54 20.03 13.11
N PHE A 244 -19.60 20.36 11.82
CA PHE A 244 -20.56 21.33 11.30
C PHE A 244 -22.02 20.89 11.54
N HIS A 245 -22.34 19.63 11.24
CA HIS A 245 -23.67 19.07 11.46
C HIS A 245 -24.10 19.11 12.94
N ARG A 246 -23.17 18.83 13.86
CA ARG A 246 -23.38 18.95 15.32
C ARG A 246 -23.68 20.38 15.72
N MET A 247 -22.96 21.36 15.17
CA MET A 247 -23.18 22.78 15.46
C MET A 247 -24.54 23.28 14.93
N GLU A 248 -24.94 22.84 13.74
CA GLU A 248 -26.21 23.25 13.12
C GLU A 248 -27.43 22.69 13.88
N LEU A 249 -27.39 21.40 14.25
CA LEU A 249 -28.50 20.75 14.94
C LEU A 249 -28.47 20.90 16.46
N GLY A 250 -27.35 21.34 17.04
CA GLY A 250 -27.15 21.43 18.48
C GLY A 250 -27.21 20.08 19.21
N MET A 251 -27.01 18.97 18.50
CA MET A 251 -27.08 17.61 19.04
C MET A 251 -25.93 16.74 18.53
N GLU A 252 -25.58 15.70 19.30
CA GLU A 252 -24.55 14.75 18.87
C GLU A 252 -24.99 13.98 17.61
N PRO A 253 -24.07 13.81 16.63
CA PRO A 253 -24.39 13.09 15.41
C PRO A 253 -24.57 11.60 15.69
N ARG A 254 -25.47 10.97 14.92
CA ARG A 254 -25.70 9.52 14.98
C ARG A 254 -24.56 8.76 14.29
N VAL A 255 -24.27 7.55 14.76
CA VAL A 255 -23.24 6.69 14.14
C VAL A 255 -23.61 6.36 12.69
N GLU A 256 -24.90 6.13 12.43
CA GLU A 256 -25.44 5.93 11.08
C GLU A 256 -25.20 7.13 10.14
N THR A 257 -25.32 8.36 10.65
CA THR A 257 -25.02 9.56 9.87
C THR A 257 -23.55 9.59 9.49
N ALA A 258 -22.65 9.34 10.45
CA ALA A 258 -21.21 9.25 10.19
C ALA A 258 -20.88 8.19 9.13
N ALA A 259 -21.44 6.99 9.27
CA ALA A 259 -21.24 5.90 8.32
C ALA A 259 -21.72 6.25 6.90
N ASN A 260 -22.81 7.01 6.78
CA ASN A 260 -23.32 7.47 5.48
C ASN A 260 -22.44 8.51 4.82
N VAL A 261 -21.81 9.42 5.57
CA VAL A 261 -20.83 10.38 5.02
C VAL A 261 -19.58 9.63 4.52
N PHE A 262 -19.07 8.67 5.31
CA PHE A 262 -17.98 7.80 4.86
C PHE A 262 -18.34 7.03 3.59
N ARG A 263 -19.55 6.44 3.54
CA ARG A 263 -20.08 5.74 2.37
C ARG A 263 -20.07 6.62 1.13
N GLU A 264 -20.59 7.84 1.23
CA GLU A 264 -20.68 8.78 0.12
C GLU A 264 -19.29 9.13 -0.45
N LEU A 265 -18.35 9.49 0.42
CA LEU A 265 -16.98 9.81 0.01
C LEU A 265 -16.27 8.59 -0.61
N CYS A 266 -16.36 7.43 0.03
CA CYS A 266 -15.72 6.20 -0.46
C CYS A 266 -16.34 5.71 -1.78
N TYR A 267 -17.64 5.91 -1.99
CA TYR A 267 -18.33 5.50 -3.22
C TYR A 267 -18.01 6.45 -4.39
N ASN A 268 -18.10 7.75 -4.16
CA ASN A 268 -17.89 8.76 -5.20
C ASN A 268 -16.46 8.76 -5.74
N TYR A 269 -15.49 8.47 -4.87
CA TYR A 269 -14.08 8.44 -5.23
C TYR A 269 -13.49 7.03 -5.21
N ARG A 270 -14.32 5.98 -5.37
CA ARG A 270 -13.90 4.58 -5.28
C ARG A 270 -12.76 4.19 -6.24
N ASP A 271 -12.67 4.87 -7.39
CA ASP A 271 -11.65 4.60 -8.42
C ASP A 271 -10.33 5.34 -8.12
N SER A 272 -10.32 6.25 -7.14
CA SER A 272 -9.18 7.08 -6.73
C SER A 272 -8.77 6.90 -5.27
N LEU A 273 -9.54 6.15 -4.48
CA LEU A 273 -9.29 5.91 -3.06
C LEU A 273 -9.16 4.42 -2.80
N MET A 274 -8.14 4.05 -2.03
CA MET A 274 -8.01 2.72 -1.46
C MET A 274 -8.26 2.78 0.05
N ALA A 275 -9.54 2.85 0.43
CA ALA A 275 -9.96 2.98 1.82
C ALA A 275 -10.92 1.85 2.23
N GLY A 276 -10.55 1.13 3.28
CA GLY A 276 -11.44 0.28 4.06
C GLY A 276 -11.61 0.88 5.45
N ILE A 277 -12.83 1.26 5.79
CA ILE A 277 -13.15 1.96 7.03
C ILE A 277 -14.14 1.13 7.84
N LEU A 278 -13.85 0.91 9.13
CA LEU A 278 -14.85 0.47 10.10
C LEU A 278 -15.27 1.67 10.93
N VAL A 279 -16.53 2.06 10.84
CA VAL A 279 -17.11 3.14 11.64
C VAL A 279 -17.79 2.51 12.84
N ALA A 280 -17.34 2.87 14.04
CA ALA A 280 -17.90 2.34 15.26
C ALA A 280 -18.09 3.47 16.27
N GLY A 281 -19.21 3.44 16.98
CA GLY A 281 -19.50 4.44 17.98
C GLY A 281 -20.68 4.08 18.84
N TRP A 282 -21.04 5.02 19.71
CA TRP A 282 -22.23 4.94 20.54
C TRP A 282 -23.12 6.15 20.26
N ASP A 283 -24.43 5.92 20.13
CA ASP A 283 -25.43 6.97 20.09
C ASP A 283 -26.54 6.75 21.13
N SER A 284 -27.28 7.80 21.44
CA SER A 284 -28.35 7.78 22.45
C SER A 284 -29.64 7.07 21.98
N VAL A 285 -29.78 6.78 20.69
CA VAL A 285 -31.03 6.26 20.10
C VAL A 285 -30.98 4.75 19.93
N LYS A 286 -29.88 4.24 19.37
CA LYS A 286 -29.67 2.85 19.00
C LYS A 286 -28.49 2.22 19.74
N GLY A 287 -27.74 2.97 20.53
CA GLY A 287 -26.66 2.47 21.38
C GLY A 287 -25.35 2.25 20.63
N GLY A 288 -24.64 1.18 20.97
CA GLY A 288 -23.40 0.79 20.30
C GLY A 288 -23.67 0.28 18.89
N GLN A 289 -22.92 0.78 17.90
CA GLN A 289 -23.08 0.37 16.50
C GLN A 289 -21.75 0.22 15.78
N VAL A 290 -21.69 -0.76 14.88
CA VAL A 290 -20.57 -0.97 13.97
C VAL A 290 -21.07 -1.02 12.53
N TYR A 291 -20.43 -0.22 11.68
CA TYR A 291 -20.67 -0.16 10.24
C TYR A 291 -19.38 -0.46 9.48
N SER A 292 -19.46 -1.39 8.54
CA SER A 292 -18.39 -1.72 7.62
C SER A 292 -18.55 -0.95 6.31
N VAL A 293 -17.52 -0.17 5.95
CA VAL A 293 -17.38 0.51 4.66
C VAL A 293 -16.14 -0.06 3.96
N PRO A 294 -16.26 -1.21 3.28
CA PRO A 294 -15.14 -1.79 2.56
C PRO A 294 -14.86 -1.02 1.26
N LEU A 295 -13.81 -1.43 0.56
CA LEU A 295 -13.48 -0.89 -0.76
C LEU A 295 -14.68 -1.04 -1.70
N GLY A 296 -15.00 0.02 -2.43
CA GLY A 296 -16.21 0.12 -3.26
C GLY A 296 -17.34 0.92 -2.63
N GLY A 297 -17.25 1.30 -1.35
CA GLY A 297 -18.15 2.28 -0.74
C GLY A 297 -19.56 1.78 -0.42
N MET A 298 -19.76 0.46 -0.25
CA MET A 298 -20.96 -0.07 0.39
C MET A 298 -20.95 0.25 1.90
N CYS A 299 -22.11 0.24 2.55
CA CYS A 299 -22.22 0.45 3.99
C CYS A 299 -23.13 -0.60 4.59
N LEU A 300 -22.58 -1.45 5.46
CA LEU A 300 -23.32 -2.51 6.13
C LEU A 300 -23.18 -2.41 7.64
N ARG A 301 -24.32 -2.46 8.33
CA ARG A 301 -24.34 -2.67 9.78
C ARG A 301 -24.05 -4.13 10.09
N GLN A 302 -23.08 -4.38 10.96
CA GLN A 302 -22.73 -5.72 11.43
C GLN A 302 -22.48 -5.68 12.94
N PRO A 303 -22.84 -6.72 13.71
CA PRO A 303 -22.55 -6.73 15.15
C PRO A 303 -21.05 -6.95 15.44
N ILE A 304 -20.34 -7.55 14.48
CA ILE A 304 -18.89 -7.74 14.49
C ILE A 304 -18.38 -7.51 13.07
N SER A 305 -17.26 -6.80 12.94
CA SER A 305 -16.63 -6.56 11.65
C SER A 305 -15.12 -6.59 11.81
N ILE A 306 -14.47 -7.25 10.85
CA ILE A 306 -13.01 -7.35 10.75
C ILE A 306 -12.58 -6.85 9.38
N GLY A 307 -11.43 -6.20 9.32
CA GLY A 307 -10.92 -5.60 8.09
C GLY A 307 -9.39 -5.53 8.04
N GLY A 308 -8.90 -5.18 6.86
CA GLY A 308 -7.47 -5.15 6.53
C GLY A 308 -6.92 -6.48 6.04
N SER A 309 -5.62 -6.54 5.74
CA SER A 309 -4.96 -7.76 5.22
C SER A 309 -5.00 -8.92 6.22
N GLY A 310 -4.86 -8.63 7.50
CA GLY A 310 -4.76 -9.66 8.54
C GLY A 310 -6.10 -10.28 8.93
N SER A 311 -7.23 -9.68 8.52
CA SER A 311 -8.56 -10.25 8.79
C SER A 311 -8.77 -11.61 8.13
N SER A 312 -8.11 -11.85 6.99
CA SER A 312 -8.17 -13.11 6.24
C SER A 312 -7.78 -14.35 7.06
N TYR A 313 -6.86 -14.21 8.02
CA TYR A 313 -6.36 -15.31 8.83
C TYR A 313 -7.26 -15.68 10.02
N VAL A 314 -8.23 -14.82 10.37
CA VAL A 314 -8.95 -14.90 11.65
C VAL A 314 -10.46 -15.08 11.53
N TYR A 315 -11.00 -15.15 10.30
CA TYR A 315 -12.42 -15.45 10.08
C TYR A 315 -12.89 -16.69 10.86
N GLY A 316 -12.18 -17.83 10.73
CA GLY A 316 -12.57 -19.07 11.41
C GLY A 316 -12.51 -18.97 12.94
N TYR A 317 -11.60 -18.16 13.50
CA TYR A 317 -11.53 -17.92 14.94
C TYR A 317 -12.69 -17.05 15.42
N VAL A 318 -13.00 -15.98 14.70
CA VAL A 318 -14.11 -15.08 15.01
C VAL A 318 -15.44 -15.83 14.95
N ASP A 319 -15.68 -16.61 13.89
CA ASP A 319 -16.92 -17.37 13.72
C ASP A 319 -17.14 -18.42 14.84
N ALA A 320 -16.06 -19.01 15.35
CA ALA A 320 -16.14 -20.02 16.41
C ALA A 320 -16.30 -19.43 17.83
N ASN A 321 -15.77 -18.22 18.07
CA ASN A 321 -15.72 -17.64 19.42
C ASN A 321 -16.74 -16.51 19.65
N TYR A 322 -17.23 -15.89 18.59
CA TYR A 322 -18.24 -14.84 18.70
C TYR A 322 -19.56 -15.40 19.22
N LYS A 323 -20.13 -14.71 20.22
CA LYS A 323 -21.47 -15.02 20.75
C LYS A 323 -22.30 -13.73 20.80
N PRO A 324 -23.59 -13.78 20.44
CA PRO A 324 -24.48 -12.63 20.64
C PRO A 324 -24.57 -12.28 22.14
N GLY A 325 -24.52 -10.99 22.48
CA GLY A 325 -24.69 -10.52 23.86
C GLY A 325 -23.48 -10.75 24.79
N MET A 326 -22.25 -10.73 24.25
CA MET A 326 -21.04 -10.77 25.08
C MET A 326 -20.94 -9.56 26.01
N THR A 327 -20.35 -9.76 27.18
CA THR A 327 -20.03 -8.68 28.11
C THR A 327 -18.83 -7.85 27.63
N LYS A 328 -18.65 -6.64 28.17
CA LYS A 328 -17.51 -5.76 27.86
C LYS A 328 -16.16 -6.51 27.92
N ASP A 329 -15.92 -7.25 28.99
CA ASP A 329 -14.63 -7.93 29.22
C ASP A 329 -14.42 -9.11 28.26
N GLN A 330 -15.48 -9.88 27.98
CA GLN A 330 -15.43 -10.96 26.98
C GLN A 330 -15.14 -10.41 25.58
N THR A 331 -15.75 -9.27 25.22
CA THR A 331 -15.52 -8.62 23.94
C THR A 331 -14.09 -8.07 23.82
N ILE A 332 -13.54 -7.50 24.90
CA ILE A 332 -12.13 -7.07 24.95
C ILE A 332 -11.20 -8.26 24.74
N GLU A 333 -11.47 -9.39 25.39
CA GLU A 333 -10.68 -10.61 25.23
C GLU A 333 -10.76 -11.15 23.80
N LEU A 334 -11.97 -11.20 23.22
CA LEU A 334 -12.18 -11.64 21.83
C LEU A 334 -11.39 -10.78 20.84
N VAL A 335 -11.48 -9.45 20.95
CA VAL A 335 -10.78 -8.51 20.06
C VAL A 335 -9.27 -8.63 20.23
N THR A 336 -8.78 -8.74 21.48
CA THR A 336 -7.36 -8.91 21.77
C THR A 336 -6.79 -10.19 21.18
N ASN A 337 -7.47 -11.32 21.40
CA ASN A 337 -7.05 -12.62 20.90
C ASN A 337 -7.09 -12.66 19.37
N THR A 338 -8.12 -12.09 18.75
CA THR A 338 -8.25 -12.02 17.30
C THR A 338 -7.11 -11.22 16.67
N LEU A 339 -6.81 -10.03 17.20
CA LEU A 339 -5.72 -9.21 16.68
C LEU A 339 -4.35 -9.86 16.91
N ALA A 340 -4.13 -10.51 18.06
CA ALA A 340 -2.89 -11.24 18.33
C ALA A 340 -2.69 -12.42 17.35
N LEU A 341 -3.74 -13.18 17.05
CA LEU A 341 -3.69 -14.24 16.03
C LEU A 341 -3.41 -13.68 14.64
N ALA A 342 -4.07 -12.58 14.25
CA ALA A 342 -3.82 -11.93 12.96
C ALA A 342 -2.36 -11.43 12.85
N MET A 343 -1.85 -10.78 13.89
CA MET A 343 -0.46 -10.28 13.96
C MET A 343 0.58 -11.41 13.91
N SER A 344 0.25 -12.62 14.38
CA SER A 344 1.17 -13.77 14.32
C SER A 344 1.34 -14.36 12.91
N ARG A 345 0.36 -14.15 12.02
CA ARG A 345 0.34 -14.75 10.67
C ARG A 345 0.49 -13.73 9.54
N ASP A 346 -0.01 -12.50 9.72
CA ASP A 346 0.11 -11.44 8.73
C ASP A 346 1.43 -10.66 8.90
N GLY A 347 2.35 -10.79 7.94
CA GLY A 347 3.64 -10.10 7.95
C GLY A 347 3.52 -8.56 7.96
N SER A 348 2.42 -8.03 7.44
CA SER A 348 2.19 -6.58 7.40
C SER A 348 1.55 -6.03 8.67
N SER A 349 0.97 -6.88 9.52
CA SER A 349 0.39 -6.50 10.81
C SER A 349 1.39 -6.75 11.95
N GLY A 350 1.34 -5.96 13.02
CA GLY A 350 2.20 -6.18 14.19
C GLY A 350 2.35 -4.99 15.12
N GLY A 351 3.35 -5.05 16.00
CA GLY A 351 3.63 -4.01 16.99
C GLY A 351 2.80 -4.20 18.26
N VAL A 352 1.96 -3.23 18.60
CA VAL A 352 1.09 -3.23 19.78
C VAL A 352 -0.37 -3.28 19.36
N ILE A 353 -1.23 -3.81 20.24
CA ILE A 353 -2.68 -3.72 20.05
C ILE A 353 -3.18 -2.44 20.72
N ARG A 354 -3.84 -1.59 19.95
CA ARG A 354 -4.58 -0.44 20.48
C ARG A 354 -6.05 -0.82 20.55
N LEU A 355 -6.66 -0.65 21.71
CA LEU A 355 -8.08 -0.88 21.95
C LEU A 355 -8.76 0.45 22.31
N GLY A 356 -10.01 0.60 21.88
CA GLY A 356 -10.91 1.66 22.31
C GLY A 356 -12.23 1.04 22.72
N VAL A 357 -12.67 1.28 23.96
CA VAL A 357 -14.01 0.92 24.41
C VAL A 357 -14.86 2.17 24.41
N ILE A 358 -15.91 2.19 23.60
CA ILE A 358 -16.79 3.34 23.43
C ILE A 358 -18.12 3.03 24.10
N THR A 359 -18.52 3.91 25.02
CA THR A 359 -19.75 3.82 25.82
C THR A 359 -20.41 5.19 25.92
N ASP A 360 -21.54 5.28 26.62
CA ASP A 360 -22.24 6.53 26.97
C ASP A 360 -21.35 7.56 27.70
N LYS A 361 -20.32 7.10 28.42
CA LYS A 361 -19.35 7.95 29.14
C LYS A 361 -18.20 8.46 28.26
N GLY A 362 -18.16 8.07 26.99
CA GLY A 362 -17.06 8.36 26.06
C GLY A 362 -16.17 7.16 25.81
N ILE A 363 -14.89 7.42 25.47
CA ILE A 363 -13.92 6.39 25.08
C ILE A 363 -12.88 6.11 26.17
N GLU A 364 -12.72 4.82 26.48
CA GLU A 364 -11.62 4.29 27.29
C GLU A 364 -10.59 3.65 26.34
N ARG A 365 -9.40 4.27 26.22
CA ARG A 365 -8.32 3.76 25.36
C ARG A 365 -7.36 2.89 26.16
N LYS A 366 -7.02 1.71 25.64
CA LYS A 366 -6.02 0.80 26.21
C LYS A 366 -4.99 0.44 25.16
N VAL A 367 -3.75 0.24 25.59
CA VAL A 367 -2.67 -0.25 24.73
C VAL A 367 -2.11 -1.50 25.36
N ILE A 368 -2.13 -2.60 24.61
CA ILE A 368 -1.54 -3.88 25.02
C ILE A 368 -0.18 -3.97 24.35
N LEU A 369 0.86 -3.91 25.18
CA LEU A 369 2.24 -3.95 24.72
C LEU A 369 2.64 -5.38 24.30
N GLY A 370 3.70 -5.51 23.49
CA GLY A 370 4.12 -6.80 22.92
C GLY A 370 4.38 -7.90 23.96
N ASN A 371 4.82 -7.55 25.16
CA ASN A 371 5.04 -8.48 26.28
C ASN A 371 3.74 -8.96 26.95
N GLN A 372 2.63 -8.25 26.75
CA GLN A 372 1.32 -8.55 27.30
C GLN A 372 0.37 -9.19 26.26
N LEU A 373 0.85 -9.39 25.03
CA LEU A 373 0.06 -10.03 23.99
C LEU A 373 -0.19 -11.50 24.34
N PRO A 374 -1.42 -12.01 24.13
CA PRO A 374 -1.71 -13.43 24.25
C PRO A 374 -0.80 -14.23 23.32
N LYS A 375 -0.17 -15.28 23.87
CA LYS A 375 0.66 -16.22 23.11
C LYS A 375 -0.16 -17.45 22.79
N PHE A 376 -0.19 -17.83 21.52
CA PHE A 376 -0.82 -19.06 21.04
C PHE A 376 0.25 -20.07 20.65
N TYR A 377 -0.15 -21.32 20.40
CA TYR A 377 0.78 -22.36 19.96
C TYR A 377 1.34 -22.03 18.57
N GLU A 378 2.67 -21.96 18.44
CA GLU A 378 3.37 -21.55 17.22
C GLU A 378 3.97 -22.71 16.41
N GLY A 379 3.80 -23.97 16.84
CA GLY A 379 4.37 -25.14 16.18
C GLY A 379 5.61 -25.66 16.88
#